data_AF-A0A4Q7J9B9-F1
#
_entry.id   AF-A0A4Q7J9B9-F1
#
_cell.length_a   1.000
_cell.length_b   1.000
_cell.length_c   1.000
_cell.angle_alpha   90.00
_cell.angle_beta   90.00
_cell.angle_gamma   90.00
#
_symmetry.space_group_name_H-M   'P 1'
#
loop_
_entity.id
_entity.type
_entity.pdbx_description
1 polymer ?
#
loop_
_entity_poly.entity_id
_entity_poly.type
_entity_poly.pdbx_seq_one_letter_code
_entity_poly.pdbx_strand_id
1 'polypeptide(L)'
;MIPEADAALSRLLTSQLPDGVAVRLEPPAPVWREDSGGPVVTLFLFGLRTTATGACELSYLVTARAADTRREHLLLDHALRAVRGGGPATRVARTDAGALWSSLGLPARAGFVAVVRRPR
;
A
#
# COMPACT_ATOMS: atom_id res chain seq x y z
N MET A 1 -9.88 -7.01 13.52
CA MET A 1 -9.17 -5.71 13.36
C MET A 1 -8.14 -5.67 12.23
N ILE A 2 -6.99 -6.37 12.29
CA ILE A 2 -6.00 -6.35 11.19
C ILE A 2 -6.58 -6.93 9.88
N PRO A 3 -7.18 -8.14 9.86
CA PRO A 3 -7.76 -8.69 8.63
C PRO A 3 -8.91 -7.84 8.05
N GLU A 4 -9.64 -7.11 8.90
CA GLU A 4 -10.68 -6.17 8.43
C GLU A 4 -10.08 -4.90 7.81
N ALA A 5 -8.96 -4.41 8.33
CA ALA A 5 -8.21 -3.31 7.72
C ALA A 5 -7.66 -3.75 6.36
N ASP A 6 -7.05 -4.93 6.31
CA ASP A 6 -6.54 -5.55 5.08
C ASP A 6 -7.66 -5.72 4.03
N ALA A 7 -8.79 -6.31 4.42
CA ALA A 7 -9.91 -6.55 3.52
C ALA A 7 -10.56 -5.24 3.04
N ALA A 8 -10.64 -4.21 3.88
CA ALA A 8 -11.21 -2.93 3.45
C ALA A 8 -10.28 -2.15 2.54
N LEU A 9 -8.98 -2.10 2.85
CA LEU A 9 -7.99 -1.42 2.00
C LEU A 9 -7.86 -2.15 0.66
N SER A 10 -7.85 -3.49 0.68
CA SER A 10 -7.85 -4.29 -0.55
C SER A 10 -9.10 -4.02 -1.39
N ARG A 11 -10.31 -4.07 -0.80
CA ARG A 11 -11.55 -3.75 -1.53
C ARG A 11 -11.56 -2.33 -2.08
N LEU A 12 -11.11 -1.34 -1.30
CA LEU A 12 -11.00 0.05 -1.75
C LEU A 12 -10.13 0.14 -3.00
N LEU A 13 -8.93 -0.45 -2.97
CA LEU A 13 -8.00 -0.41 -4.09
C LEU A 13 -8.51 -1.21 -5.30
N THR A 14 -9.00 -2.44 -5.10
CA THR A 14 -9.56 -3.26 -6.18
C THR A 14 -10.70 -2.54 -6.91
N SER A 15 -11.53 -1.76 -6.20
CA SER A 15 -12.63 -1.00 -6.82
C SER A 15 -12.21 0.22 -7.66
N GLN A 16 -10.96 0.68 -7.51
CA GLN A 16 -10.46 1.92 -8.13
C GLN A 16 -9.30 1.68 -9.09
N LEU A 17 -8.71 0.49 -9.08
CA LEU A 17 -7.63 0.10 -9.98
C LEU A 17 -8.21 -0.42 -11.31
N PRO A 18 -7.45 -0.30 -12.41
CA PRO A 18 -7.83 -0.89 -13.69
C PRO A 18 -8.01 -2.41 -13.61
N ASP A 19 -8.83 -2.95 -14.52
CA ASP A 19 -9.03 -4.40 -14.65
C ASP A 19 -7.70 -5.14 -14.87
N GLY A 20 -7.59 -6.33 -14.29
CA GLY A 20 -6.39 -7.17 -14.37
C GLY A 20 -5.25 -6.76 -13.43
N VAL A 21 -5.40 -5.70 -12.63
CA VAL A 21 -4.43 -5.33 -11.60
C VAL A 21 -4.73 -6.09 -10.31
N ALA A 22 -3.76 -6.88 -9.84
CA ALA A 22 -3.87 -7.58 -8.57
C ALA A 22 -3.60 -6.64 -7.38
N VAL A 23 -4.23 -6.91 -6.23
CA VAL A 23 -3.85 -6.32 -4.94
C VAL A 23 -3.34 -7.44 -4.04
N ARG A 24 -2.11 -7.31 -3.53
CA ARG A 24 -1.46 -8.35 -2.70
C ARG A 24 -1.01 -7.81 -1.35
N LEU A 25 -1.15 -8.61 -0.30
CA LEU A 25 -0.70 -8.31 1.06
C LEU A 25 0.65 -8.98 1.31
N GLU A 26 1.70 -8.44 0.71
CA GLU A 26 3.04 -9.05 0.68
C GLU A 26 4.12 -7.99 0.99
N PRO A 27 5.29 -8.39 1.50
CA PRO A 27 6.44 -7.48 1.53
C PRO A 27 6.85 -7.10 0.11
N PRO A 28 7.42 -5.89 -0.09
CA PRO A 28 8.01 -5.55 -1.37
C PRO A 28 9.09 -6.57 -1.75
N ALA A 29 8.94 -7.18 -2.92
CA ALA A 29 9.88 -8.19 -3.40
C ALA A 29 11.05 -7.55 -4.18
N PRO A 30 12.24 -8.15 -4.15
CA PRO A 30 13.34 -7.79 -5.05
C PRO A 30 12.92 -7.90 -6.52
N VAL A 31 13.56 -7.10 -7.39
CA VAL A 31 13.24 -7.03 -8.83
C VAL A 31 13.48 -8.38 -9.54
N TRP A 32 14.49 -9.15 -9.10
CA TRP A 32 14.83 -10.46 -9.66
C TRP A 32 13.91 -11.60 -9.21
N ARG A 33 13.08 -11.39 -8.18
CA ARG A 33 12.04 -12.35 -7.77
C ARG A 33 10.83 -12.10 -8.68
N GLU A 34 10.97 -12.59 -9.90
CA GLU A 34 9.97 -12.55 -10.96
C GLU A 34 8.85 -13.54 -10.63
N ASP A 35 7.79 -13.03 -10.03
CA ASP A 35 6.50 -13.68 -10.12
C ASP A 35 5.80 -13.02 -11.32
N SER A 36 5.72 -13.74 -12.43
CA SER A 36 5.29 -13.30 -13.78
C SER A 36 3.82 -12.84 -13.87
N GLY A 37 3.19 -12.55 -12.74
CA GLY A 37 1.75 -12.35 -12.57
C GLY A 37 1.30 -10.90 -12.78
N GLY A 38 1.51 -10.35 -13.97
CA GLY A 38 0.87 -9.11 -14.42
C GLY A 38 1.11 -7.86 -13.55
N PRO A 39 0.35 -6.77 -13.76
CA PRO A 39 0.43 -5.58 -12.93
C PRO A 39 -0.14 -5.83 -11.53
N VAL A 40 0.55 -5.32 -10.50
CA VAL A 40 0.17 -5.54 -9.10
C VAL A 40 0.41 -4.30 -8.26
N VAL A 41 -0.50 -4.04 -7.31
CA VAL A 41 -0.31 -3.12 -6.19
C VAL A 41 -0.13 -3.95 -4.91
N THR A 42 0.97 -3.71 -4.21
CA THR A 42 1.33 -4.46 -3.00
C THR A 42 1.16 -3.59 -1.77
N LEU A 43 0.57 -4.18 -0.74
CA LEU A 43 0.30 -3.61 0.57
C LEU A 43 1.13 -4.33 1.62
N PHE A 44 2.17 -3.68 2.12
CA PHE A 44 3.01 -4.23 3.17
C PHE A 44 2.72 -3.55 4.51
N LEU A 45 2.07 -4.26 5.44
CA LEU A 45 1.88 -3.78 6.81
C LEU A 45 3.22 -3.79 7.55
N PHE A 46 3.74 -2.61 7.88
CA PHE A 46 5.03 -2.47 8.57
C PHE A 46 4.94 -1.80 9.95
N GLY A 47 3.76 -1.28 10.30
CA GLY A 47 3.58 -0.60 11.58
C GLY A 47 2.16 -0.72 12.10
N LEU A 48 2.05 -0.95 13.41
CA LEU A 48 0.80 -0.96 14.15
C LEU A 48 1.00 -0.14 15.43
N ARG A 49 0.12 0.82 15.68
CA ARG A 49 0.14 1.65 16.88
C ARG A 49 -1.25 1.79 17.47
N THR A 50 -1.35 1.71 18.78
CA THR A 50 -2.58 2.04 19.50
C THR A 50 -2.50 3.49 19.96
N THR A 51 -3.53 4.27 19.66
CA THR A 51 -3.66 5.66 20.11
C THR A 51 -4.11 5.72 21.57
N ALA A 52 -3.93 6.88 22.23
CA ALA A 52 -4.44 7.10 23.59
C ALA A 52 -5.96 6.86 23.71
N THR A 53 -6.71 7.04 22.61
CA THR A 53 -8.16 6.77 22.54
C THR A 53 -8.52 5.29 22.39
N GLY A 54 -7.53 4.39 22.34
CA GLY A 54 -7.74 2.95 22.13
C GLY A 54 -7.95 2.54 20.67
N ALA A 55 -8.05 3.49 19.74
CA ALA A 55 -8.10 3.20 18.31
C ALA A 55 -6.74 2.71 17.80
N CYS A 56 -6.74 1.79 16.84
CA CYS A 56 -5.54 1.25 16.22
C CYS A 56 -5.26 1.91 14.87
N GLU A 57 -4.03 2.37 14.67
CA GLU A 57 -3.50 2.84 13.39
C GLU A 57 -2.59 1.77 12.79
N LEU A 58 -2.93 1.31 11.58
CA LEU A 58 -2.16 0.37 10.80
C LEU A 58 -1.50 1.12 9.64
N SER A 59 -0.19 0.97 9.47
CA SER A 59 0.62 1.65 8.46
C SER A 59 1.09 0.66 7.40
N TYR A 60 0.66 0.90 6.16
CA TYR A 60 0.96 0.07 5.00
C TYR A 60 1.86 0.81 4.04
N LEU A 61 2.97 0.20 3.64
CA LEU A 61 3.74 0.65 2.49
C LEU A 61 3.02 0.16 1.23
N VAL A 62 2.57 1.11 0.40
CA VAL A 62 1.91 0.86 -0.87
C VAL A 62 2.93 1.02 -1.99
N THR A 63 3.07 -0.03 -2.80
CA THR A 63 4.01 -0.10 -3.92
C THR A 63 3.29 -0.64 -5.14
N ALA A 64 3.83 -0.41 -6.34
CA ALA A 64 3.29 -0.98 -7.56
C ALA A 64 4.39 -1.60 -8.40
N ARG A 65 4.02 -2.63 -9.16
CA ARG A 65 4.87 -3.29 -10.16
C ARG A 65 4.10 -3.44 -11.46
N ALA A 66 4.77 -3.14 -12.56
CA ALA A 66 4.23 -3.28 -13.91
C ALA A 66 5.39 -3.50 -14.90
N ALA A 67 5.08 -3.60 -16.19
CA ALA A 67 6.07 -3.81 -17.25
C ALA A 67 7.13 -2.69 -17.37
N ASP A 68 6.82 -1.48 -16.89
CA ASP A 68 7.73 -0.34 -16.91
C ASP A 68 7.37 0.69 -15.82
N THR A 69 8.32 1.58 -15.52
CA THR A 69 8.20 2.60 -14.48
C THR A 69 7.03 3.57 -14.70
N ARG A 70 6.70 3.91 -15.96
CA ARG A 70 5.58 4.80 -16.23
C ARG A 70 4.27 4.14 -15.82
N ARG A 71 4.09 2.86 -16.14
CA ARG A 71 2.92 2.08 -15.71
C ARG A 71 2.89 1.89 -14.19
N GLU A 72 4.04 1.66 -13.55
CA GLU A 72 4.13 1.64 -12.08
C GLU A 72 3.63 2.94 -11.46
N HIS A 73 4.06 4.09 -12.00
CA HIS A 73 3.61 5.41 -11.53
C HIS A 73 2.12 5.64 -11.75
N LEU A 74 1.56 5.19 -12.88
CA LEU A 74 0.12 5.27 -13.14
C LEU A 74 -0.68 4.45 -12.11
N LEU A 75 -0.25 3.22 -11.82
CA LEU A 75 -0.88 2.39 -10.79
C LEU A 75 -0.79 3.04 -9.40
N LEU A 76 0.36 3.62 -9.07
CA LEU A 76 0.53 4.37 -7.81
C LEU A 76 -0.38 5.60 -7.75
N ASP A 77 -0.58 6.33 -8.85
CA ASP A 77 -1.49 7.47 -8.90
C ASP A 77 -2.95 7.03 -8.70
N HIS A 78 -3.39 5.94 -9.34
CA HIS A 78 -4.71 5.34 -9.07
C HIS A 78 -4.88 4.96 -7.60
N ALA A 79 -3.91 4.22 -7.04
CA ALA A 79 -3.94 3.81 -5.64
C ALA A 79 -3.93 5.02 -4.68
N LEU A 80 -3.13 6.03 -4.98
CA LEU A 80 -3.03 7.25 -4.18
C LEU A 80 -4.36 8.02 -4.15
N ARG A 81 -5.01 8.17 -5.31
CA ARG A 81 -6.33 8.80 -5.42
C ARG A 81 -7.38 8.01 -4.65
N ALA A 82 -7.38 6.68 -4.76
CA ALA A 82 -8.27 5.81 -4.02
C ALA A 82 -8.11 5.98 -2.51
N VAL A 83 -6.88 5.97 -1.99
CA VAL A 83 -6.59 6.14 -0.56
C VAL A 83 -6.97 7.54 -0.07
N ARG A 84 -6.76 8.59 -0.88
CA ARG A 84 -7.20 9.96 -0.54
C ARG A 84 -8.72 10.11 -0.54
N GLY A 85 -9.44 9.33 -1.37
CA GLY A 85 -10.90 9.31 -1.45
C GLY A 85 -11.59 8.34 -0.49
N GLY A 86 -10.85 7.42 0.15
CA GLY A 86 -11.37 6.29 0.94
C GLY A 86 -12.06 6.62 2.27
N GLY A 87 -12.38 7.89 2.52
CA GLY A 87 -13.09 8.36 3.71
C GLY A 87 -12.20 8.56 4.95
N PRO A 88 -12.79 8.95 6.10
CA PRO A 88 -12.05 9.45 7.26
C PRO A 88 -11.17 8.40 7.97
N ALA A 89 -11.42 7.11 7.73
CA ALA A 89 -10.68 6.01 8.33
C ALA A 89 -9.39 5.67 7.56
N THR A 90 -9.15 6.26 6.39
CA THR A 90 -7.99 5.97 5.54
C THR A 90 -7.32 7.28 5.11
N ARG A 91 -6.00 7.35 5.22
CA ARG A 91 -5.24 8.55 4.82
C ARG A 91 -3.86 8.20 4.30
N VAL A 92 -3.27 9.12 3.53
CA VAL A 92 -1.86 9.06 3.17
C VAL A 92 -1.03 9.68 4.30
N ALA A 93 -0.01 8.98 4.77
CA ALA A 93 0.92 9.53 5.76
C ALA A 93 1.90 10.52 5.11
N ARG A 94 2.46 11.41 5.92
CA ARG A 94 3.53 12.34 5.53
C ARG A 94 4.93 11.71 5.61
N THR A 95 4.99 10.39 5.76
CA THR A 95 6.26 9.65 5.92
C THR A 95 6.89 9.42 4.55
N ASP A 96 8.21 9.63 4.48
CA ASP A 96 8.98 9.27 3.29
C ASP A 96 9.06 7.74 3.15
N ALA A 97 8.47 7.23 2.07
CA ALA A 97 8.53 5.82 1.74
C ALA A 97 9.96 5.38 1.34
N GLY A 98 10.78 6.30 0.83
CA GLY A 98 12.17 6.02 0.42
C GLY A 98 13.02 5.49 1.56
N ALA A 99 12.93 6.10 2.75
CA ALA A 99 13.64 5.65 3.94
C ALA A 99 13.25 4.21 4.36
N LEU A 100 11.99 3.80 4.13
CA LEU A 100 11.55 2.44 4.41
C LEU A 100 12.21 1.43 3.47
N TRP A 101 12.31 1.73 2.17
CA TRP A 101 13.01 0.86 1.21
C TRP A 101 14.47 0.63 1.60
N SER A 102 15.18 1.70 1.97
CA SER A 102 16.57 1.59 2.43
C SER A 102 16.70 0.71 3.67
N SER A 103 15.78 0.82 4.62
CA SER A 103 15.78 -0.04 5.82
C SER A 103 15.54 -1.53 5.52
N LEU A 104 14.88 -1.84 4.40
CA LEU A 104 14.65 -3.21 3.92
C LEU A 104 15.82 -3.77 3.11
N GLY A 105 16.90 -3.00 2.90
CA GLY A 105 18.02 -3.39 2.04
C GLY A 105 17.64 -3.49 0.56
N LEU A 106 16.53 -2.87 0.17
CA LEU A 106 15.99 -2.87 -1.18
C LEU A 106 16.30 -1.55 -1.89
N PRO A 107 16.47 -1.54 -3.22
CA PRO A 107 16.64 -0.30 -3.96
C PRO A 107 15.39 0.58 -3.77
N ALA A 108 15.61 1.88 -3.56
CA ALA A 108 14.53 2.84 -3.43
C ALA A 108 13.64 2.81 -4.67
N ARG A 109 12.33 2.66 -4.45
CA ARG A 109 11.30 2.67 -5.49
C ARG A 109 10.16 3.58 -5.09
N ALA A 110 9.41 4.05 -6.09
CA ALA A 110 8.24 4.86 -5.84
C ALA A 110 7.22 4.08 -4.99
N GLY A 111 6.66 4.77 -3.99
CA GLY A 111 5.67 4.21 -3.08
C GLY A 111 5.20 5.29 -2.12
N PHE A 112 4.14 4.98 -1.37
CA PHE A 112 3.63 5.88 -0.33
C PHE A 112 3.11 5.07 0.85
N VAL A 113 2.95 5.72 2.00
CA VAL A 113 2.42 5.07 3.20
C VAL A 113 0.93 5.38 3.34
N ALA A 114 0.10 4.35 3.35
CA ALA A 114 -1.31 4.45 3.71
C ALA A 114 -1.50 4.12 5.21
N VAL A 115 -2.35 4.88 5.89
CA VAL A 115 -2.73 4.63 7.28
C VAL A 115 -4.22 4.33 7.35
N VAL A 116 -4.56 3.18 7.92
CA VAL A 116 -5.93 2.76 8.21
C VAL A 116 -6.15 2.84 9.71
N ARG A 117 -7.15 3.61 10.13
CA ARG A 117 -7.56 3.71 11.53
C ARG A 117 -8.78 2.84 11.78
N ARG A 118 -8.70 1.96 12.78
CA ARG A 118 -9.83 1.17 13.28
C ARG A 118 -10.18 1.61 14.70
N PRO A 119 -11.47 1.87 14.99
CA PRO A 119 -11.91 2.05 16.36
C PRO A 119 -11.69 0.76 17.17
N ARG A 120 -11.70 0.91 18.49
CA ARG A 120 -11.57 -0.21 19.44
C ARG A 120 -12.76 -1.16 19.34
#